data_AF-A0A7K4SKR6-F1
#
_entry.id   AF-A0A7K4SKR6-F1
#
_cell.length_a   1.000
_cell.length_b   1.000
_cell.length_c   1.000
_cell.angle_alpha   90.00
_cell.angle_beta   90.00
_cell.angle_gamma   90.00
#
_symmetry.space_group_name_H-M   'P 1'
#
loop_
_entity.id
_entity.type
_entity.pdbx_description
1 polymer ?
#
loop_
_entity_poly.entity_id
_entity_poly.type
_entity_poly.pdbx_seq_one_letter_code
_entity_poly.pdbx_strand_id
1 'polypeptide(L)'
;TPRGPTMSVLVPQLVVSVLVVSNCSSCCPPPDCTCEWTDWIDVSYPNSSDRNSGDYETFENILTNDPSWVCAKVENISCRAEKFPDIPIKDLGQKVECSVDTGLICNNRDQPIGGIIPMPVCLNYEISVCCTPNIPECITSTTTSTVSSPLVSTTSPISISSGPPSSTATTTMPPSSTTSSTLGTATTVPGTPAPIPSTASTSGTPA
;
A
#
# COMPACT_ATOMS: atom_id res chain seq x y z
N THR A 1 48.53 29.29 -41.97
CA THR A 1 47.08 29.14 -42.20
C THR A 1 46.50 28.37 -41.02
N PRO A 2 45.34 28.75 -40.48
CA PRO A 2 45.15 28.92 -39.03
C PRO A 2 44.85 27.61 -38.28
N ARG A 3 45.32 27.56 -37.04
CA ARG A 3 44.94 26.59 -36.01
C ARG A 3 43.51 26.91 -35.61
N GLY A 4 42.57 26.01 -35.91
CA GLY A 4 41.16 26.16 -35.55
C GLY A 4 40.95 26.27 -34.03
N PRO A 5 39.81 26.80 -33.57
CA PRO A 5 39.53 26.95 -32.16
C PRO A 5 39.34 25.57 -31.51
N THR A 6 40.08 25.32 -30.43
CA THR A 6 39.89 24.15 -29.59
C THR A 6 38.56 24.31 -28.83
N MET A 7 37.54 23.51 -29.17
CA MET A 7 36.29 23.44 -28.40
C MET A 7 36.55 22.65 -27.11
N SER A 8 36.57 23.35 -25.97
CA SER A 8 36.58 22.71 -24.65
C SER A 8 35.18 22.18 -24.34
N VAL A 9 35.01 20.85 -24.38
CA VAL A 9 33.80 20.17 -23.94
C VAL A 9 33.84 20.08 -22.41
N LEU A 10 32.88 20.71 -21.72
CA LEU A 10 32.72 20.60 -20.28
C LEU A 10 31.93 19.32 -19.97
N VAL A 11 32.61 18.29 -19.48
CA VAL A 11 31.97 17.04 -19.02
C VAL A 11 31.42 17.30 -17.60
N PRO A 12 30.14 17.00 -17.30
CA PRO A 12 29.64 17.11 -15.93
C PRO A 12 30.29 16.00 -15.08
N GLN A 13 31.07 16.39 -14.07
CA GLN A 13 31.65 15.44 -13.11
C GLN A 13 30.54 14.91 -12.19
N LEU A 14 30.47 13.58 -12.05
CA LEU A 14 29.60 12.89 -11.10
C LEU A 14 30.12 13.15 -9.68
N VAL A 15 29.33 13.85 -8.86
CA VAL A 15 29.64 14.10 -7.46
C VAL A 15 29.37 12.82 -6.65
N VAL A 16 30.41 12.23 -6.07
CA VAL A 16 30.26 11.16 -5.06
C VAL A 16 30.21 11.84 -3.70
N SER A 17 29.00 11.97 -3.16
CA SER A 17 28.79 12.48 -1.80
C SER A 17 29.27 11.42 -0.79
N VAL A 18 30.39 11.70 -0.12
CA VAL A 18 30.80 10.91 1.05
C VAL A 18 29.93 11.36 2.21
N LEU A 19 29.05 10.47 2.73
CA LEU A 19 28.39 10.72 4.01
C LEU A 19 29.47 10.72 5.10
N VAL A 20 29.89 11.90 5.53
CA VAL A 20 30.46 12.06 6.86
C VAL A 20 29.36 11.74 7.86
N VAL A 21 29.37 10.51 8.38
CA VAL A 21 28.67 10.15 9.61
C VAL A 21 29.36 10.90 10.76
N SER A 22 29.04 12.19 10.89
CA SER A 22 29.22 12.90 12.14
C SER A 22 28.44 12.12 13.19
N ASN A 23 29.14 11.68 14.23
CA ASN A 23 28.60 10.88 15.31
C ASN A 23 27.34 11.56 15.86
N CYS A 24 26.18 11.11 15.39
CA CYS A 24 24.89 11.67 15.72
C CYS A 24 24.47 11.07 17.06
N SER A 25 24.81 11.76 18.16
CA SER A 25 24.18 11.51 19.46
C SER A 25 22.68 11.88 19.48
N SER A 26 22.06 12.11 18.31
CA SER A 26 20.67 12.51 18.12
C SER A 26 19.96 11.63 17.06
N CYS A 27 20.47 10.42 16.79
CA CYS A 27 19.79 9.46 15.91
C CYS A 27 18.74 8.60 16.65
N CYS A 28 18.68 8.71 17.97
CA CYS A 28 17.60 8.17 18.77
C CYS A 28 16.76 9.37 19.22
N PRO A 29 15.44 9.38 19.01
CA PRO A 29 14.59 10.27 19.78
C PRO A 29 14.99 10.18 21.27
N PRO A 30 14.93 11.28 22.04
CA PRO A 30 14.95 11.18 23.50
C PRO A 30 14.05 10.01 23.94
N PRO A 31 14.39 9.27 25.00
CA PRO A 31 13.61 8.12 25.45
C PRO A 31 12.11 8.43 25.68
N ASP A 32 11.76 9.71 25.81
CA ASP A 32 10.40 10.22 25.99
C ASP A 32 9.65 10.60 24.69
N CYS A 33 10.23 10.30 23.52
CA CYS A 33 9.63 10.61 22.21
C CYS A 33 9.19 9.36 21.42
N THR A 34 9.16 8.19 22.05
CA THR A 34 8.53 7.00 21.46
C THR A 34 7.03 7.23 21.33
N CYS A 35 6.45 6.86 20.18
CA CYS A 35 5.02 6.94 20.03
C CYS A 35 4.31 5.92 20.92
N GLU A 36 3.15 6.30 21.45
CA GLU A 36 2.28 5.44 22.25
C GLU A 36 1.06 5.05 21.43
N TRP A 37 0.71 3.77 21.47
CA TRP A 37 -0.49 3.27 20.80
C TRP A 37 -1.73 3.69 21.58
N THR A 38 -2.72 4.23 20.87
CA THR A 38 -4.04 4.49 21.43
C THR A 38 -4.79 3.18 21.68
N ASP A 39 -5.84 3.27 22.51
CA ASP A 39 -6.92 2.30 22.45
C ASP A 39 -7.51 2.25 21.02
N TRP A 40 -8.28 1.19 20.75
CA TRP A 40 -8.98 1.07 19.47
C TRP A 40 -10.09 2.11 19.38
N ILE A 41 -10.14 2.78 18.24
CA ILE A 41 -11.06 3.85 17.90
C ILE A 41 -12.01 3.32 16.84
N ASP A 42 -13.30 3.38 17.17
CA ASP A 42 -14.43 2.97 16.34
C ASP A 42 -15.52 4.06 16.51
N VAL A 43 -15.58 5.00 15.56
CA VAL A 43 -16.53 6.12 15.58
C VAL A 43 -17.50 6.12 14.40
N SER A 44 -17.30 5.21 13.45
CA SER A 44 -18.09 5.07 12.23
C SER A 44 -18.64 3.65 12.11
N TYR A 45 -19.80 3.51 11.45
CA TYR A 45 -20.39 2.19 11.23
C TYR A 45 -20.99 2.08 9.82
N PRO A 46 -20.74 0.99 9.09
CA PRO A 46 -21.28 0.82 7.75
C PRO A 46 -22.79 0.54 7.76
N ASN A 47 -23.54 1.29 6.95
CA ASN A 47 -24.96 1.01 6.73
C ASN A 47 -25.14 0.00 5.58
N SER A 48 -25.58 -1.21 5.92
CA SER A 48 -25.79 -2.29 4.95
C SER A 48 -26.87 -2.03 3.90
N SER A 49 -27.74 -1.05 4.13
CA SER A 49 -28.84 -0.70 3.22
C SER A 49 -28.47 0.43 2.24
N ASP A 50 -27.36 1.13 2.47
CA ASP A 50 -26.93 2.25 1.65
C ASP A 50 -25.58 1.97 0.99
N ARG A 51 -25.57 1.94 -0.35
CA ARG A 51 -24.34 1.77 -1.11
C ARG A 51 -23.42 2.97 -0.94
N ASN A 52 -23.91 4.18 -0.70
CA ASN A 52 -23.10 5.37 -0.45
C ASN A 52 -22.46 5.41 0.93
N SER A 53 -22.91 4.56 1.84
CA SER A 53 -22.30 4.41 3.15
C SER A 53 -21.00 3.60 3.03
N GLY A 54 -20.36 3.39 4.15
CA GLY A 54 -19.05 2.81 4.29
C GLY A 54 -18.64 2.91 5.74
N ASP A 55 -17.38 2.61 5.98
CA ASP A 55 -16.78 2.73 7.28
C ASP A 55 -15.54 3.62 7.22
N TYR A 56 -15.44 4.58 8.13
CA TYR A 56 -14.64 5.78 8.00
C TYR A 56 -14.04 6.19 9.36
N GLU A 57 -13.04 5.44 9.81
CA GLU A 57 -12.19 5.82 10.94
C GLU A 57 -11.13 6.84 10.48
N THR A 58 -11.58 7.96 9.90
CA THR A 58 -10.71 9.04 9.47
C THR A 58 -10.39 9.97 10.62
N PHE A 59 -9.22 10.61 10.61
CA PHE A 59 -8.87 11.56 11.68
C PHE A 59 -9.87 12.72 11.79
N GLU A 60 -10.49 13.13 10.68
CA GLU A 60 -11.57 14.11 10.68
C GLU A 60 -12.82 13.61 11.41
N ASN A 61 -13.23 12.37 11.16
CA ASN A 61 -14.37 11.76 11.85
C ASN A 61 -14.09 11.55 13.33
N ILE A 62 -12.87 11.12 13.68
CA ILE A 62 -12.43 10.93 15.06
C ILE A 62 -12.48 12.26 15.81
N LEU A 63 -11.90 13.33 15.26
CA LEU A 63 -11.94 14.67 15.87
C LEU A 63 -13.37 15.24 15.96
N THR A 64 -14.25 14.90 15.01
CA THR A 64 -15.65 15.34 15.02
C THR A 64 -16.45 14.66 16.14
N ASN A 65 -16.20 13.37 16.38
CA ASN A 65 -16.89 12.59 17.41
C ASN A 65 -16.25 12.73 18.80
N ASP A 66 -14.92 12.88 18.85
CA ASP A 66 -14.13 13.13 20.05
C ASP A 66 -13.13 14.29 19.84
N PRO A 67 -13.56 15.54 20.10
CA PRO A 67 -12.70 16.72 20.00
C PRO A 67 -11.54 16.75 21.00
N SER A 68 -11.54 15.85 22.00
CA SER A 68 -10.47 15.75 22.99
C SER A 68 -9.33 14.84 22.54
N TRP A 69 -9.52 14.08 21.46
CA TRP A 69 -8.48 13.27 20.86
C TRP A 69 -7.38 14.16 20.25
N VAL A 70 -6.17 14.06 20.80
CA VAL A 70 -5.01 14.88 20.38
C VAL A 70 -3.85 13.97 20.01
N CYS A 71 -3.47 14.00 18.74
CA CYS A 71 -2.29 13.32 18.22
C CYS A 71 -1.49 14.30 17.37
N ALA A 72 -0.31 14.72 17.85
CA ALA A 72 0.51 15.71 17.15
C ALA A 72 1.08 15.15 15.83
N LYS A 73 1.45 13.87 15.84
CA LYS A 73 1.93 13.13 14.69
C LYS A 73 1.60 11.66 14.85
N VAL A 74 0.98 11.08 13.82
CA VAL A 74 0.79 9.63 13.69
C VAL A 74 2.05 9.05 13.06
N GLU A 75 2.79 8.23 13.79
CA GLU A 75 3.97 7.52 13.27
C GLU A 75 3.59 6.20 12.61
N ASN A 76 2.54 5.56 13.11
CA ASN A 76 2.09 4.26 12.62
C ASN A 76 0.59 4.08 12.87
N ILE A 77 -0.02 3.18 12.12
CA ILE A 77 -1.45 2.85 12.20
C ILE A 77 -1.64 1.33 12.16
N SER A 78 -2.58 0.85 12.94
CA SER A 78 -3.09 -0.52 12.89
C SER A 78 -4.57 -0.46 12.62
N CYS A 79 -5.04 -1.23 11.63
CA CYS A 79 -6.45 -1.34 11.30
C CYS A 79 -6.87 -2.81 11.36
N ARG A 80 -8.04 -3.08 11.93
CA ARG A 80 -8.62 -4.43 11.98
C ARG A 80 -10.13 -4.38 11.88
N ALA A 81 -10.74 -5.49 11.45
CA ALA A 81 -12.18 -5.66 11.57
C ALA A 81 -12.53 -6.07 13.00
N GLU A 82 -13.49 -5.38 13.62
CA GLU A 82 -13.90 -5.59 15.01
C GLU A 82 -14.27 -7.06 15.28
N LYS A 83 -15.03 -7.67 14.35
CA LYS A 83 -15.48 -9.07 14.46
C LYS A 83 -14.46 -10.11 14.02
N PHE A 84 -13.37 -9.69 13.40
CA PHE A 84 -12.33 -10.58 12.88
C PHE A 84 -10.92 -10.04 13.19
N PRO A 85 -10.58 -9.81 14.47
CA PRO A 85 -9.35 -9.13 14.85
C PRO A 85 -8.09 -9.95 14.52
N ASP A 86 -8.22 -11.28 14.44
CA ASP A 86 -7.12 -12.21 14.14
C ASP A 86 -6.89 -12.41 12.63
N ILE A 87 -7.78 -11.87 11.78
CA ILE A 87 -7.66 -11.98 10.32
C ILE A 87 -7.02 -10.69 9.80
N PRO A 88 -5.85 -10.77 9.13
CA PRO A 88 -5.25 -9.59 8.54
C PRO A 88 -6.20 -8.91 7.55
N ILE A 89 -6.23 -7.57 7.55
CA ILE A 89 -7.19 -6.80 6.74
C ILE A 89 -7.15 -7.15 5.24
N LYS A 90 -5.95 -7.43 4.72
CA LYS A 90 -5.70 -7.85 3.33
C LYS A 90 -6.34 -9.20 2.98
N ASP A 91 -6.58 -10.05 3.97
CA ASP A 91 -7.11 -11.41 3.80
C ASP A 91 -8.64 -11.45 3.96
N LEU A 92 -9.28 -10.34 4.40
CA LEU A 92 -10.74 -10.21 4.49
C LEU A 92 -11.43 -10.13 3.12
N GLY A 93 -10.68 -9.84 2.06
CA GLY A 93 -11.21 -9.71 0.70
C GLY A 93 -12.00 -8.42 0.45
N GLN A 94 -11.86 -7.42 1.34
CA GLN A 94 -12.46 -6.10 1.19
C GLN A 94 -11.44 -5.09 0.65
N LYS A 95 -11.95 -4.07 -0.06
CA LYS A 95 -11.14 -2.92 -0.46
C LYS A 95 -11.18 -1.90 0.66
N VAL A 96 -10.09 -1.83 1.41
CA VAL A 96 -9.94 -0.93 2.55
C VAL A 96 -8.63 -0.18 2.41
N GLU A 97 -8.69 1.14 2.55
CA GLU A 97 -7.51 1.97 2.73
C GLU A 97 -7.23 2.10 4.23
N CYS A 98 -5.99 1.86 4.64
CA CYS A 98 -5.51 2.04 6.00
C CYS A 98 -4.16 2.77 5.90
N SER A 99 -4.13 4.05 6.27
CA SER A 99 -2.98 4.92 6.08
C SER A 99 -2.75 5.84 7.27
N VAL A 100 -1.49 6.13 7.56
CA VAL A 100 -1.07 7.08 8.59
C VAL A 100 -1.48 8.52 8.28
N ASP A 101 -1.81 8.83 7.02
CA ASP A 101 -2.18 10.17 6.58
C ASP A 101 -3.68 10.45 6.72
N THR A 102 -4.52 9.43 6.50
CA THR A 102 -5.98 9.57 6.37
C THR A 102 -6.77 8.80 7.43
N GLY A 103 -6.19 7.78 8.06
CA GLY A 103 -6.90 6.83 8.91
C GLY A 103 -7.36 5.62 8.10
N LEU A 104 -8.60 5.16 8.33
CA LEU A 104 -9.21 4.08 7.56
C LEU A 104 -10.41 4.57 6.74
N ILE A 105 -10.48 4.09 5.49
CA ILE A 105 -11.58 4.33 4.57
C ILE A 105 -12.00 3.01 3.92
N CYS A 106 -13.26 2.66 4.10
CA CYS A 106 -13.93 1.59 3.38
C CYS A 106 -15.23 2.12 2.78
N ASN A 107 -15.41 1.96 1.47
CA ASN A 107 -16.65 2.38 0.80
C ASN A 107 -17.49 1.15 0.44
N ASN A 108 -18.79 1.14 0.76
CA ASN A 108 -19.68 0.02 0.39
C ASN A 108 -19.73 -0.16 -1.14
N ARG A 109 -19.71 0.93 -1.91
CA ARG A 109 -19.78 0.89 -3.39
C ARG A 109 -18.64 0.11 -4.03
N ASP A 110 -17.50 0.05 -3.37
CA ASP A 110 -16.27 -0.48 -3.93
C ASP A 110 -16.06 -1.96 -3.57
N GLN A 111 -16.86 -2.48 -2.64
CA GLN A 111 -16.72 -3.84 -2.13
C GLN A 111 -17.15 -4.89 -3.17
N PRO A 112 -16.32 -5.92 -3.41
CA PRO A 112 -16.70 -7.03 -4.26
C PRO A 112 -17.82 -7.85 -3.63
N ILE A 113 -18.59 -8.55 -4.46
CA ILE A 113 -19.48 -9.60 -4.00
C ILE A 113 -18.63 -10.86 -3.80
N GLY A 114 -18.71 -11.46 -2.61
CA GLY A 114 -17.90 -12.64 -2.23
C GLY A 114 -16.69 -12.26 -1.38
N GLY A 115 -16.20 -13.23 -0.59
CA GLY A 115 -15.22 -13.03 0.49
C GLY A 115 -15.67 -13.74 1.77
N ILE A 116 -15.17 -13.32 2.93
CA ILE A 116 -15.64 -13.81 4.23
C ILE A 116 -17.12 -13.44 4.46
N ILE A 117 -17.55 -12.29 3.94
CA ILE A 117 -18.95 -11.86 3.93
C ILE A 117 -19.46 -11.82 2.48
N PRO A 118 -20.62 -12.44 2.18
CA PRO A 118 -21.15 -12.53 0.81
C PRO A 118 -21.81 -11.24 0.30
N MET A 119 -21.87 -10.17 1.11
CA MET A 119 -22.53 -8.90 0.76
C MET A 119 -21.50 -7.83 0.36
N PRO A 120 -21.80 -6.96 -0.63
CA PRO A 120 -20.92 -5.86 -1.03
C PRO A 120 -21.07 -4.67 -0.07
N VAL A 121 -20.73 -4.87 1.20
CA VAL A 121 -20.80 -3.90 2.30
C VAL A 121 -19.53 -4.02 3.11
N CYS A 122 -18.98 -2.89 3.56
CA CYS A 122 -17.86 -2.85 4.49
C CYS A 122 -18.15 -3.64 5.78
N LEU A 123 -17.14 -4.30 6.31
CA LEU A 123 -17.13 -4.72 7.71
C LEU A 123 -17.03 -3.50 8.62
N ASN A 124 -17.35 -3.70 9.90
CA ASN A 124 -17.02 -2.72 10.93
C ASN A 124 -15.54 -2.84 11.27
N TYR A 125 -14.80 -1.75 11.11
CA TYR A 125 -13.39 -1.63 11.36
C TYR A 125 -13.14 -0.68 12.53
N GLU A 126 -11.98 -0.86 13.14
CA GLU A 126 -11.45 0.02 14.17
C GLU A 126 -9.97 0.24 13.90
N ILE A 127 -9.46 1.39 14.36
CA ILE A 127 -8.04 1.74 14.23
C ILE A 127 -7.39 1.98 15.58
N SER A 128 -6.11 1.66 15.67
CA SER A 128 -5.23 2.11 16.74
C SER A 128 -4.08 2.86 16.08
N VAL A 129 -3.66 3.99 16.65
CA VAL A 129 -2.57 4.80 16.10
C VAL A 129 -1.44 4.95 17.10
N CYS A 130 -0.21 4.95 16.60
CA CYS A 130 0.97 5.26 17.40
C CYS A 130 1.23 6.76 17.31
N CYS A 131 0.87 7.48 18.38
CA CYS A 131 0.94 8.93 18.44
C CYS A 131 2.20 9.39 19.16
N THR A 132 2.94 10.30 18.53
CA THR A 132 4.06 10.97 19.20
C THR A 132 3.52 11.93 20.26
N PRO A 133 4.07 11.91 21.49
CA PRO A 133 3.66 12.84 22.52
C PRO A 133 3.89 14.29 22.07
N ASN A 134 2.98 15.19 22.45
CA ASN A 134 3.05 16.61 22.10
C ASN A 134 4.07 17.37 22.96
N ILE A 135 5.33 16.94 22.86
CA ILE A 135 6.49 17.52 23.54
C ILE A 135 7.34 18.20 22.46
N PRO A 136 7.70 19.50 22.61
CA PRO A 136 8.43 20.25 21.59
C PRO A 136 9.72 19.59 21.11
N GLU A 137 10.43 18.87 21.98
CA GLU A 137 11.66 18.15 21.69
C GLU A 137 11.47 17.00 20.68
N CYS A 138 10.26 16.40 20.67
CA CYS A 138 9.90 15.28 19.79
C CYS A 138 9.43 15.72 18.41
N ILE A 139 9.10 17.01 18.22
CA ILE A 139 8.53 17.56 16.97
C ILE A 139 9.64 18.17 16.09
N THR A 140 10.93 18.05 16.48
CA THR A 140 12.03 18.74 15.79
C THR A 140 12.24 18.23 14.35
N SER A 141 11.82 19.04 13.38
CA SER A 141 11.89 18.79 11.94
C SER A 141 13.32 18.71 11.40
N THR A 142 13.59 17.69 10.59
CA THR A 142 14.80 17.54 9.78
C THR A 142 15.06 18.78 8.92
N THR A 143 16.05 19.59 9.28
CA THR A 143 16.53 20.71 8.44
C THR A 143 17.67 20.23 7.55
N THR A 144 17.37 19.97 6.28
CA THR A 144 18.37 19.56 5.28
C THR A 144 19.32 20.72 4.96
N SER A 145 20.54 20.69 5.50
CA SER A 145 21.58 21.67 5.17
C SER A 145 22.46 21.14 4.03
N THR A 146 22.30 21.70 2.83
CA THR A 146 23.20 21.47 1.68
C THR A 146 24.55 22.17 1.89
N VAL A 147 25.63 21.40 1.99
CA VAL A 147 27.02 21.92 2.01
C VAL A 147 27.65 21.72 0.64
N SER A 148 28.11 22.82 0.03
CA SER A 148 28.85 22.84 -1.24
C SER A 148 30.34 22.56 -1.00
N SER A 149 30.98 21.73 -1.83
CA SER A 149 32.44 21.48 -1.77
C SER A 149 33.11 21.44 -3.18
N PRO A 150 34.42 21.74 -3.29
CA PRO A 150 35.04 22.22 -4.53
C PRO A 150 35.70 21.13 -5.41
N LEU A 151 35.86 21.47 -6.69
CA LEU A 151 36.25 20.66 -7.86
C LEU A 151 37.75 20.24 -7.86
N VAL A 152 38.03 18.94 -8.09
CA VAL A 152 39.40 18.46 -8.40
C VAL A 152 39.39 17.66 -9.72
N SER A 153 40.18 18.13 -10.69
CA SER A 153 40.29 17.60 -12.05
C SER A 153 41.30 16.44 -12.13
N THR A 154 40.92 15.31 -12.74
CA THR A 154 41.86 14.27 -13.17
C THR A 154 41.56 13.85 -14.61
N THR A 155 42.59 13.89 -15.46
CA THR A 155 42.55 13.65 -16.91
C THR A 155 42.91 12.19 -17.21
N SER A 156 42.20 11.52 -18.13
CA SER A 156 42.63 10.24 -18.71
C SER A 156 42.21 10.13 -20.19
N PRO A 157 43.07 9.67 -21.12
CA PRO A 157 42.79 9.67 -22.56
C PRO A 157 42.10 8.38 -23.05
N ILE A 158 41.12 8.55 -23.96
CA ILE A 158 40.44 7.48 -24.71
C ILE A 158 41.25 7.15 -25.98
N SER A 159 41.52 5.87 -26.19
CA SER A 159 42.05 5.35 -27.46
C SER A 159 40.91 5.04 -28.43
N ILE A 160 41.00 5.60 -29.64
CA ILE A 160 40.04 5.43 -30.73
C ILE A 160 40.60 4.35 -31.67
N SER A 161 39.83 3.30 -31.95
CA SER A 161 40.08 2.43 -33.10
C SER A 161 38.88 2.48 -34.04
N SER A 162 39.16 2.90 -35.26
CA SER A 162 38.30 3.04 -36.43
C SER A 162 38.22 1.73 -37.23
N GLY A 163 37.07 1.46 -37.87
CA GLY A 163 36.91 0.36 -38.83
C GLY A 163 35.45 0.13 -39.26
N PRO A 164 35.05 0.24 -40.56
CA PRO A 164 33.66 0.41 -41.01
C PRO A 164 33.08 -0.84 -41.75
N PRO A 165 32.03 -0.79 -42.62
CA PRO A 165 30.74 -1.47 -42.38
C PRO A 165 30.35 -2.56 -43.43
N SER A 166 29.51 -3.52 -43.03
CA SER A 166 28.71 -4.43 -43.89
C SER A 166 27.98 -5.43 -42.97
N SER A 167 26.79 -5.97 -43.22
CA SER A 167 25.92 -6.03 -44.40
C SER A 167 24.52 -6.45 -43.94
N THR A 168 23.53 -6.10 -44.75
CA THR A 168 22.12 -6.50 -44.75
C THR A 168 21.87 -7.99 -44.48
N ALA A 169 20.88 -8.32 -43.64
CA ALA A 169 20.04 -9.52 -43.80
C ALA A 169 18.71 -9.36 -43.04
N THR A 170 17.63 -9.35 -43.81
CA THR A 170 16.22 -9.39 -43.43
C THR A 170 15.84 -10.81 -43.00
N THR A 171 15.09 -11.00 -41.89
CA THR A 171 14.37 -12.27 -41.65
C THR A 171 13.15 -12.00 -40.74
N THR A 172 11.96 -11.77 -41.31
CA THR A 172 10.83 -12.72 -41.50
C THR A 172 10.12 -13.14 -40.20
N MET A 173 8.93 -12.55 -39.97
CA MET A 173 7.88 -13.04 -39.06
C MET A 173 7.34 -14.41 -39.54
N PRO A 174 6.96 -15.31 -38.63
CA PRO A 174 6.02 -16.38 -38.93
C PRO A 174 4.57 -15.97 -38.61
N PRO A 175 3.58 -16.22 -39.50
CA PRO A 175 2.16 -16.17 -39.18
C PRO A 175 1.59 -17.56 -38.84
N SER A 176 0.59 -17.53 -37.95
CA SER A 176 -0.61 -18.40 -37.80
C SER A 176 -0.53 -19.92 -37.95
N SER A 177 -1.13 -20.63 -36.98
CA SER A 177 -2.03 -21.74 -37.33
C SER A 177 -3.21 -21.85 -36.36
N THR A 178 -4.39 -21.75 -36.97
CA THR A 178 -5.73 -22.08 -36.50
C THR A 178 -5.94 -23.58 -36.60
N THR A 179 -6.58 -24.20 -35.61
CA THR A 179 -7.25 -25.49 -35.81
C THR A 179 -8.58 -25.50 -35.07
N SER A 180 -9.65 -25.45 -35.85
CA SER A 180 -11.00 -25.86 -35.49
C SER A 180 -11.05 -27.38 -35.37
N SER A 181 -11.79 -27.89 -34.38
CA SER A 181 -12.32 -29.26 -34.40
C SER A 181 -13.78 -29.25 -33.96
N THR A 182 -14.62 -29.87 -34.80
CA THR A 182 -16.07 -29.94 -34.70
C THR A 182 -16.49 -31.37 -34.29
N LEU A 183 -17.62 -31.44 -33.56
CA LEU A 183 -18.70 -32.46 -33.63
C LEU A 183 -18.76 -33.67 -32.68
N GLY A 184 -19.95 -33.83 -32.07
CA GLY A 184 -20.57 -35.07 -31.53
C GLY A 184 -20.33 -35.28 -30.02
N THR A 185 -21.30 -35.58 -29.14
CA THR A 185 -22.50 -36.43 -29.27
C THR A 185 -23.48 -36.16 -28.10
N ALA A 186 -24.74 -36.53 -28.30
CA ALA A 186 -25.90 -36.22 -27.47
C ALA A 186 -26.21 -37.20 -26.30
N THR A 187 -27.13 -36.74 -25.43
CA THR A 187 -28.15 -37.49 -24.67
C THR A 187 -27.75 -38.21 -23.38
N THR A 188 -28.27 -37.76 -22.23
CA THR A 188 -29.37 -38.41 -21.43
C THR A 188 -29.62 -37.68 -20.10
N VAL A 189 -30.87 -37.24 -19.90
CA VAL A 189 -31.55 -36.96 -18.62
C VAL A 189 -32.20 -38.30 -18.20
N PRO A 190 -32.26 -38.75 -16.92
CA PRO A 190 -33.27 -38.27 -15.96
C PRO A 190 -32.99 -38.43 -14.45
N GLY A 191 -33.73 -37.65 -13.63
CA GLY A 191 -34.16 -38.13 -12.31
C GLY A 191 -33.95 -37.21 -11.09
N THR A 192 -34.95 -36.37 -10.81
CA THR A 192 -35.35 -35.86 -9.47
C THR A 192 -36.60 -36.69 -9.05
N PRO A 193 -37.14 -36.74 -7.80
CA PRO A 193 -36.74 -36.23 -6.46
C PRO A 193 -36.78 -37.31 -5.34
N ALA A 194 -36.30 -36.98 -4.12
CA ALA A 194 -36.99 -37.34 -2.86
C ALA A 194 -36.44 -36.58 -1.63
N PRO A 195 -37.30 -35.96 -0.79
CA PRO A 195 -36.95 -35.45 0.54
C PRO A 195 -37.35 -36.47 1.63
N ILE A 196 -36.61 -36.54 2.74
CA ILE A 196 -36.90 -37.38 3.92
C ILE A 196 -36.47 -36.63 5.22
N PRO A 197 -37.09 -36.91 6.38
CA PRO A 197 -37.85 -35.91 7.13
C PRO A 197 -37.18 -35.40 8.41
N SER A 198 -37.74 -34.28 8.87
CA SER A 198 -37.52 -33.63 10.17
C SER A 198 -37.89 -34.57 11.32
N THR A 199 -36.99 -34.75 12.29
CA THR A 199 -37.26 -35.44 13.56
C THR A 199 -37.26 -34.42 14.69
N ALA A 200 -38.45 -34.16 15.25
CA ALA A 200 -38.61 -33.45 16.50
C ALA A 200 -38.04 -34.30 17.65
N SER A 201 -37.25 -33.69 18.53
CA SER A 201 -36.83 -34.31 19.79
C SER A 201 -37.12 -33.37 20.94
N THR A 202 -37.79 -33.96 21.92
CA THR A 202 -38.47 -33.43 23.09
C THR A 202 -37.50 -32.84 24.11
N SER A 203 -37.84 -31.66 24.64
CA SER A 203 -37.19 -31.08 25.82
C SER A 203 -37.73 -31.74 27.10
N GLY A 204 -36.83 -32.42 27.81
CA GLY A 204 -37.00 -32.86 29.19
C GLY A 204 -36.34 -31.88 30.16
N THR A 205 -37.06 -31.58 31.22
CA THR A 205 -36.81 -30.71 32.38
C THR A 205 -35.50 -30.99 33.13
N PRO A 206 -34.95 -30.01 33.87
CA PRO A 206 -34.24 -30.30 35.12
C PRO A 206 -34.93 -29.65 36.33
N ALA A 207 -35.02 -30.44 37.41
CA ALA A 207 -35.09 -29.99 38.81
C ALA A 207 -33.84 -30.54 39.51
#